data_AF-A0A2Z4T0Q6-F1
#
_entry.id   AF-A0A2Z4T0Q6-F1
#
_cell.length_a   1.000
_cell.length_b   1.000
_cell.length_c   1.000
_cell.angle_alpha   90.00
_cell.angle_beta   90.00
_cell.angle_gamma   90.00
#
_symmetry.space_group_name_H-M   'P 1'
#
loop_
_entity.id
_entity.type
_entity.pdbx_description
1 polymer ?
#
loop_
_entity_poly.entity_id
_entity_poly.type
_entity_poly.pdbx_seq_one_letter_code
_entity_poly.pdbx_strand_id
1 'polypeptide(L)'
;NRDCSALASNGELLIAQNGLARYKAEYIDPIAALMSQTAYRNLRIVTIIEIDSLPNLITNLGVAKCAEAQSSGAYVQGVQYALNKLHAISNVYTYIDAAH
;
A
#
# COMPACT_ATOMS: atom_id res chain seq x y z
N ASN A 1 4.43 4.96 -7.06
CA ASN A 1 3.91 6.33 -7.29
C ASN A 1 2.92 6.68 -6.19
N ARG A 2 3.36 6.83 -4.93
CA ARG A 2 2.43 7.24 -3.84
C ARG A 2 1.85 8.63 -4.14
N ASP A 3 0.65 8.95 -3.65
CA ASP A 3 0.04 10.29 -3.78
C ASP A 3 0.00 10.76 -5.24
N CYS A 4 -0.53 9.93 -6.15
CA CYS A 4 -0.33 10.13 -7.59
C CYS A 4 -0.92 11.43 -8.15
N SER A 5 -1.92 12.00 -7.46
CA SER A 5 -2.57 13.26 -7.81
C SER A 5 -1.82 14.49 -7.28
N ALA A 6 -0.88 14.30 -6.36
CA ALA A 6 -0.06 15.38 -5.82
C ALA A 6 0.86 15.98 -6.90
N LEU A 7 1.03 17.31 -6.88
CA LEU A 7 1.98 18.01 -7.74
C LEU A 7 3.41 17.46 -7.57
N ALA A 8 3.79 17.23 -6.32
CA ALA A 8 5.02 16.55 -5.95
C ALA A 8 4.71 15.55 -4.83
N SER A 9 4.98 14.28 -5.10
CA SER A 9 4.89 13.22 -4.11
C SER A 9 6.27 12.96 -3.52
N ASN A 10 6.32 12.73 -2.20
CA ASN A 10 7.51 12.31 -1.49
C ASN A 10 7.62 10.77 -1.40
N GLY A 11 6.80 10.03 -2.14
CA GLY A 11 6.88 8.58 -2.20
C GLY A 11 8.16 8.11 -2.90
N GLU A 12 8.99 7.34 -2.20
CA GLU A 12 10.28 6.86 -2.71
C GLU A 12 10.17 5.80 -3.81
N LEU A 13 9.05 5.06 -3.88
CA LEU A 13 8.85 3.95 -4.81
C LEU A 13 8.10 4.41 -6.06
N LEU A 14 8.76 4.29 -7.21
CA LEU A 14 8.20 4.62 -8.53
C LEU A 14 7.88 3.35 -9.33
N ILE A 15 6.72 3.33 -9.98
CA ILE A 15 6.25 2.17 -10.76
C ILE A 15 7.26 1.81 -11.86
N ALA A 16 7.69 2.82 -12.62
CA ALA A 16 8.72 2.70 -13.65
C ALA A 16 10.10 2.20 -13.14
N GLN A 17 10.34 2.20 -11.83
CA GLN A 17 11.61 1.78 -11.22
C GLN A 17 11.43 0.54 -10.33
N ASN A 18 10.65 -0.43 -10.83
CA ASN A 18 10.37 -1.69 -10.13
C ASN A 18 9.67 -1.48 -8.76
N GLY A 19 8.97 -0.36 -8.58
CA GLY A 19 8.46 0.06 -7.27
C GLY A 19 7.49 -0.92 -6.62
N LEU A 20 6.68 -1.64 -7.41
CA LEU A 20 5.76 -2.64 -6.85
C LEU A 20 6.51 -3.85 -6.26
N ALA A 21 7.56 -4.34 -6.93
CA ALA A 21 8.34 -5.46 -6.40
C ALA A 21 9.07 -5.06 -5.11
N ARG A 22 9.66 -3.84 -5.11
CA ARG A 22 10.31 -3.27 -3.93
C ARG A 22 9.32 -3.05 -2.78
N TYR A 23 8.12 -2.53 -3.07
CA TYR A 23 7.07 -2.38 -2.07
C TYR A 23 6.72 -3.71 -1.37
N LYS A 24 6.65 -4.80 -2.14
CA LYS A 24 6.39 -6.13 -1.57
C LYS A 24 7.56 -6.61 -0.71
N ALA A 25 8.76 -6.65 -1.28
CA ALA A 25 9.92 -7.32 -0.68
C ALA A 25 10.66 -6.48 0.37
N GLU A 26 10.73 -5.16 0.18
CA GLU A 26 11.53 -4.25 1.02
C GLU A 26 10.66 -3.52 2.06
N TYR A 27 9.34 -3.48 1.89
CA TYR A 27 8.43 -2.75 2.78
C TYR A 27 7.41 -3.67 3.47
N ILE A 28 6.49 -4.29 2.72
CA ILE A 28 5.43 -5.11 3.34
C ILE A 28 5.97 -6.38 4.00
N ASP A 29 6.87 -7.10 3.35
CA ASP A 29 7.39 -8.36 3.88
C ASP A 29 8.14 -8.17 5.22
N PRO A 30 9.07 -7.21 5.38
CA PRO A 30 9.71 -6.94 6.66
C PRO A 30 8.73 -6.50 7.76
N ILE A 31 7.71 -5.68 7.42
CA ILE A 31 6.68 -5.27 8.38
C ILE A 31 5.87 -6.48 8.85
N ALA A 32 5.41 -7.33 7.94
CA ALA A 32 4.65 -8.53 8.28
C ALA A 32 5.50 -9.50 9.14
N ALA A 33 6.78 -9.67 8.81
CA ALA A 33 7.71 -10.48 9.59
C ALA A 33 7.89 -9.95 11.02
N LEU A 34 8.01 -8.63 11.20
CA LEU A 34 8.09 -7.99 12.50
C LEU A 34 6.81 -8.19 13.31
N MET A 35 5.65 -7.90 12.72
CA MET A 35 4.34 -8.01 13.37
C MET A 35 4.01 -9.46 13.79
N SER A 36 4.55 -10.45 13.08
CA SER A 36 4.34 -11.89 13.36
C SER A 36 5.15 -12.41 14.55
N GLN A 37 6.05 -11.63 15.14
CA GLN A 37 6.89 -12.12 16.24
C GLN A 37 6.05 -12.38 17.50
N THR A 38 6.34 -13.49 18.18
CA THR A 38 5.66 -13.91 19.42
C THR A 38 5.72 -12.84 20.51
N ALA A 39 6.75 -11.99 20.52
CA ALA A 39 6.86 -10.87 21.45
C ALA A 39 5.67 -9.89 21.36
N TYR A 40 5.05 -9.77 20.18
CA TYR A 40 3.95 -8.84 19.93
C TYR A 40 2.57 -9.50 19.94
N ARG A 41 2.47 -10.80 20.21
CA ARG A 41 1.22 -11.58 20.09
C ARG A 41 0.05 -11.06 20.95
N ASN A 42 0.35 -10.34 22.04
CA ASN A 42 -0.65 -9.79 22.96
C ASN A 42 -1.06 -8.34 22.60
N LEU A 43 -0.42 -7.73 21.60
CA LEU A 43 -0.85 -6.45 21.06
C LEU A 43 -2.02 -6.66 20.10
N ARG A 44 -2.85 -5.62 19.95
CA ARG A 44 -3.75 -5.48 18.80
C ARG A 44 -3.13 -4.46 17.87
N ILE A 45 -2.76 -4.89 16.68
CA ILE A 45 -2.07 -4.04 15.72
C ILE A 45 -3.09 -3.58 14.69
N VAL A 46 -3.32 -2.27 14.62
CA VAL A 46 -4.22 -1.66 13.63
C VAL A 46 -3.39 -1.10 12.49
N THR A 47 -3.74 -1.45 11.26
CA THR A 47 -3.07 -0.98 10.05
C THR A 47 -4.05 -0.20 9.19
N ILE A 48 -3.71 1.04 8.89
CA ILE A 48 -4.43 1.85 7.90
C ILE A 48 -3.71 1.62 6.57
N ILE A 49 -4.45 1.11 5.59
CA ILE A 49 -3.88 0.62 4.33
C ILE A 49 -3.91 1.73 3.29
N GLU A 50 -2.72 2.20 2.94
CA GLU A 50 -2.40 3.03 1.77
C GLU A 50 -3.32 4.24 1.59
N ILE A 51 -3.12 5.27 2.43
CA ILE A 51 -3.80 6.56 2.28
C ILE A 51 -3.54 7.19 0.90
N ASP A 52 -4.52 7.92 0.38
CA ASP A 52 -4.44 8.65 -0.90
C ASP A 52 -4.01 7.75 -2.08
N SER A 53 -4.53 6.51 -2.11
CA SER A 53 -4.23 5.52 -3.15
C SER A 53 -5.45 5.24 -4.05
N LEU A 54 -6.28 4.24 -3.70
CA LEU A 54 -7.38 3.73 -4.52
C LEU A 54 -8.39 4.79 -4.98
N PRO A 55 -8.77 5.80 -4.17
CA PRO A 55 -9.70 6.84 -4.62
C PRO A 55 -9.20 7.60 -5.86
N ASN A 56 -7.88 7.81 -6.00
CA ASN A 56 -7.30 8.47 -7.17
C ASN A 56 -7.53 7.71 -8.48
N LEU A 57 -7.72 6.39 -8.40
CA LEU A 57 -8.03 5.55 -9.56
C LEU A 57 -9.44 5.79 -10.10
N ILE A 58 -10.31 6.44 -9.32
CA ILE A 58 -11.68 6.77 -9.70
C ILE A 58 -11.76 8.24 -10.14
N THR A 59 -11.11 9.15 -9.41
CA THR A 59 -11.35 10.59 -9.56
C THR A 59 -10.26 11.33 -10.33
N ASN A 60 -9.03 10.82 -10.39
CA ASN A 60 -7.85 11.58 -10.83
C ASN A 60 -7.10 10.97 -12.03
N LEU A 61 -7.79 10.19 -12.87
CA LEU A 61 -7.18 9.57 -14.06
C LEU A 61 -6.70 10.55 -15.14
N GLY A 62 -7.06 11.84 -15.04
CA GLY A 62 -6.46 12.91 -15.86
C GLY A 62 -5.00 13.19 -15.52
N VAL A 63 -4.51 12.78 -14.34
CA VAL A 63 -3.11 12.91 -13.93
C VAL A 63 -2.32 11.71 -14.42
N ALA A 64 -1.27 11.93 -15.20
CA ALA A 64 -0.49 10.87 -15.85
C ALA A 64 0.03 9.81 -14.86
N LYS A 65 0.48 10.20 -13.66
CA LYS A 65 0.94 9.27 -12.62
C LYS A 65 -0.18 8.37 -12.10
N CYS A 66 -1.41 8.88 -12.01
CA CYS A 66 -2.59 8.10 -11.62
C CYS A 66 -3.06 7.19 -12.75
N ALA A 67 -3.00 7.66 -14.00
CA ALA A 67 -3.26 6.82 -15.17
C ALA A 67 -2.25 5.66 -15.29
N GLU A 68 -0.97 5.92 -14.98
CA GLU A 68 0.06 4.86 -14.89
C GLU A 68 -0.26 3.88 -13.75
N ALA A 69 -0.64 4.38 -12.56
CA ALA A 69 -1.03 3.52 -11.44
C ALA A 69 -2.24 2.64 -11.76
N GLN A 70 -3.22 3.17 -12.50
CA GLN A 70 -4.41 2.44 -12.94
C GLN A 70 -4.06 1.39 -14.00
N SER A 71 -3.37 1.79 -15.08
CA SER A 71 -3.08 0.92 -16.23
C SER A 71 -2.08 -0.19 -15.89
N SER A 72 -1.10 0.07 -15.03
CA SER A 72 -0.19 -0.95 -14.51
C SER A 72 -0.82 -1.87 -13.47
N GLY A 73 -1.95 -1.46 -12.87
CA GLY A 73 -2.58 -2.16 -11.75
C GLY A 73 -1.79 -2.11 -10.44
N ALA A 74 -0.74 -1.27 -10.36
CA ALA A 74 0.21 -1.30 -9.24
C ALA A 74 -0.45 -1.00 -7.88
N TYR A 75 -1.42 -0.08 -7.84
CA TYR A 75 -2.15 0.25 -6.60
C TYR A 75 -3.00 -0.93 -6.14
N VAL A 76 -3.81 -1.51 -7.03
CA VAL A 76 -4.69 -2.64 -6.70
C VAL A 76 -3.86 -3.84 -6.25
N GLN A 77 -2.79 -4.17 -6.97
CA GLN A 77 -1.91 -5.29 -6.63
C GLN A 77 -1.11 -5.06 -5.35
N GLY A 78 -0.69 -3.82 -5.07
CA GLY A 78 -0.01 -3.43 -3.84
C GLY A 78 -0.93 -3.58 -2.63
N VAL A 79 -2.13 -2.98 -2.68
CA VAL A 79 -3.13 -3.07 -1.61
C VAL A 79 -3.55 -4.51 -1.36
N GLN A 80 -3.83 -5.29 -2.43
CA GLN A 80 -4.16 -6.70 -2.30
C GLN A 80 -3.04 -7.50 -1.61
N TYR A 81 -1.78 -7.22 -1.95
CA TYR A 81 -0.63 -7.89 -1.34
C TYR A 81 -0.50 -7.55 0.15
N ALA A 82 -0.61 -6.27 0.50
CA ALA A 82 -0.58 -5.80 1.89
C ALA A 82 -1.69 -6.45 2.71
N LEU A 83 -2.93 -6.45 2.21
CA LEU A 83 -4.06 -7.10 2.87
C LEU A 83 -3.81 -8.60 3.08
N ASN A 84 -3.41 -9.33 2.03
CA ASN A 84 -3.16 -10.77 2.11
C ASN A 84 -2.07 -11.12 3.13
N LYS A 85 -1.00 -10.32 3.22
CA LYS A 85 0.11 -10.54 4.16
C LYS A 85 -0.26 -10.18 5.60
N LEU A 86 -0.88 -9.02 5.80
CA LEU A 86 -1.14 -8.49 7.12
C LEU A 86 -2.35 -9.17 7.78
N HIS A 87 -3.42 -9.44 7.03
CA HIS A 87 -4.60 -10.14 7.55
C HIS A 87 -4.32 -11.58 7.97
N ALA A 88 -3.29 -12.22 7.42
CA ALA A 88 -2.87 -13.56 7.84
C ALA A 88 -2.34 -13.63 9.29
N ILE A 89 -2.01 -12.48 9.89
CA ILE A 89 -1.51 -12.38 11.26
C ILE A 89 -2.71 -12.16 12.20
N SER A 90 -2.95 -13.12 13.11
CA SER A 90 -4.22 -13.22 13.86
C SER A 90 -4.56 -12.05 14.76
N ASN A 91 -3.57 -11.24 15.17
CA ASN A 91 -3.76 -10.06 16.01
C ASN A 91 -3.59 -8.73 15.25
N VAL A 92 -3.63 -8.77 13.91
CA VAL A 92 -3.60 -7.61 13.02
C VAL A 92 -4.99 -7.34 12.45
N TYR A 93 -5.39 -6.06 12.47
CA TYR A 93 -6.67 -5.58 11.98
C TYR A 93 -6.41 -4.52 10.90
N THR A 94 -6.93 -4.75 9.69
CA THR A 94 -6.67 -3.91 8.51
C THR A 94 -7.89 -3.02 8.22
N TYR A 95 -7.65 -1.72 7.98
CA TYR A 95 -8.66 -0.74 7.58
C TYR A 95 -8.18 -0.06 6.29
N ILE A 96 -8.97 -0.16 5.23
CA ILE A 96 -8.61 0.44 3.93
C ILE A 96 -8.98 1.92 3.97
N ASP A 97 -8.04 2.78 3.56
CA ASP A 97 -8.34 4.19 3.35
C ASP A 97 -9.34 4.40 2.21
N ALA A 98 -10.29 5.30 2.41
CA ALA A 98 -11.35 5.58 1.46
C ALA A 98 -11.56 7.09 1.27
N ALA A 99 -10.47 7.87 1.26
CA ALA A 99 -10.44 9.33 1.12
C ALA A 99 -11.09 10.11 2.29
N HIS A 100 -11.22 11.43 2.10
CA HIS A 100 -12.07 12.34 2.87
C HIS A 100 -12.53 13.55 2.03
#